data_AF-A0A938F8R9-F1
#
_entry.id   AF-A0A938F8R9-F1
#
_cell.length_a   1.000
_cell.length_b   1.000
_cell.length_c   1.000
_cell.angle_alpha   90.00
_cell.angle_beta   90.00
_cell.angle_gamma   90.00
#
_symmetry.space_group_name_H-M   'P 1'
#
loop_
_entity.id
_entity.type
_entity.pdbx_description
1 polymer ?
#
loop_
_entity_poly.entity_id
_entity_poly.type
_entity_poly.pdbx_seq_one_letter_code
_entity_poly.pdbx_strand_id
1 'polypeptide(L)'
;MTKLLHKPHLILIALLAGVLTVPIAPQAQSAPSLAQCAQTVGTPASLTVTVTGNDCVLTFTGDTTWTIPAGLTSARFLLVGGGGGGSGDGGGGGGGGGALYHSNVSLTPGSVANIDQGAGGASNSAGAQTRIDLNGDSTYEWSAGGGSVGLGWSYADGGSGGLVNSQSGATAYTGGRGGDGFR
;
A
#
# COMPACT_ATOMS: atom_id res chain seq x y z
N MET A 1 4.00 24.65 35.41
CA MET A 1 3.88 23.44 34.56
C MET A 1 4.48 23.75 33.19
N THR A 2 5.78 23.54 33.02
CA THR A 2 6.51 23.76 31.78
C THR A 2 7.22 22.46 31.43
N LYS A 3 6.70 21.77 30.42
CA LYS A 3 7.17 20.46 29.97
C LYS A 3 8.52 20.65 29.26
N LEU A 4 9.59 20.07 29.80
CA LEU A 4 10.91 20.04 29.18
C LEU A 4 10.85 19.29 27.84
N LEU A 5 10.99 20.04 26.75
CA LEU A 5 11.22 19.53 25.40
C LEU A 5 12.70 19.14 25.32
N HIS A 6 13.01 17.84 25.23
CA HIS A 6 14.38 17.38 25.00
C HIS A 6 14.79 17.74 23.57
N LYS A 7 15.67 18.74 23.45
CA LYS A 7 16.37 19.15 22.24
C LYS A 7 17.62 18.25 22.09
N PRO A 8 17.79 17.45 21.02
CA PRO A 8 19.06 16.79 20.79
C PRO A 8 20.06 17.83 20.25
N HIS A 9 21.10 18.13 21.03
CA HIS A 9 22.24 18.94 20.59
C HIS A 9 23.41 18.07 20.11
N LEU A 10 23.91 18.47 18.94
CA LEU A 10 25.08 18.10 18.15
C LEU A 10 26.33 17.61 18.92
N ILE A 11 27.05 16.60 18.41
CA ILE A 11 28.44 16.30 18.80
C ILE A 11 29.30 16.14 17.53
N LEU A 12 30.25 17.07 17.35
CA LEU A 12 31.34 17.00 16.39
C LEU A 12 32.51 16.28 17.09
N ILE A 13 32.91 15.08 16.62
CA ILE A 13 34.09 14.37 17.16
C ILE A 13 35.21 14.44 16.12
N ALA A 14 36.31 15.09 16.52
CA ALA A 14 37.55 15.17 15.77
C ALA A 14 38.22 13.78 15.66
N LEU A 15 38.84 13.49 14.51
CA LEU A 15 39.60 12.27 14.25
C LEU A 15 40.77 12.10 15.24
N LEU A 16 40.78 10.98 15.95
CA LEU A 16 42.00 10.32 16.43
C LEU A 16 42.01 8.90 15.88
N ALA A 17 43.05 8.55 15.12
CA ALA A 17 43.24 7.22 14.57
C ALA A 17 43.48 6.20 15.68
N GLY A 18 42.45 5.39 15.95
CA GLY A 18 42.52 4.19 16.77
C GLY A 18 41.38 3.28 16.34
N VAL A 19 41.70 2.15 15.70
CA VAL A 19 40.70 1.14 15.35
C VAL A 19 40.23 0.47 16.65
N LEU A 20 39.24 1.09 17.28
CA LEU A 20 38.49 0.50 18.38
C LEU A 20 37.45 -0.43 17.77
N THR A 21 37.73 -1.73 17.73
CA THR A 21 36.72 -2.73 17.40
C THR A 21 35.70 -2.79 18.54
N VAL A 22 34.63 -2.00 18.43
CA VAL A 22 33.48 -2.14 19.31
C VAL A 22 32.77 -3.45 18.93
N PRO A 23 32.59 -4.42 19.84
CA PRO A 23 31.72 -5.55 19.56
C PRO A 23 30.31 -4.99 19.41
N ILE A 24 29.79 -4.97 18.18
CA ILE A 24 28.39 -4.65 17.92
C ILE A 24 27.62 -5.88 18.41
N ALA A 25 27.28 -5.92 19.69
CA ALA A 25 26.20 -6.79 20.13
C ALA A 25 24.97 -6.41 19.29
N PRO A 26 24.25 -7.36 18.67
CA PRO A 26 23.02 -7.03 17.98
C PRO A 26 22.13 -6.29 18.97
N GLN A 27 21.88 -5.01 18.71
CA GLN A 27 21.01 -4.22 19.56
C GLN A 27 19.64 -4.85 19.45
N ALA A 28 19.20 -5.53 20.51
CA ALA A 28 17.81 -5.94 20.66
C ALA A 28 16.98 -4.68 20.88
N GLN A 29 16.74 -3.94 19.80
CA GLN A 29 15.85 -2.80 19.82
C GLN A 29 14.45 -3.36 20.03
N SER A 30 13.79 -2.95 21.12
CA SER A 30 12.43 -3.37 21.42
C SER A 30 11.57 -3.20 20.18
N ALA A 31 10.75 -4.21 19.83
CA ALA A 31 9.76 -4.09 18.78
C ALA A 31 8.97 -2.78 18.97
N PRO A 32 8.73 -2.01 17.89
CA PRO A 32 8.01 -0.76 18.02
C PRO A 32 6.62 -1.01 18.61
N SER A 33 6.21 -0.19 19.55
CA SER A 33 4.83 -0.20 20.05
C SER A 33 3.90 0.41 19.01
N LEU A 34 2.60 0.11 19.11
CA LEU A 34 1.57 0.76 18.28
C LEU A 34 1.60 2.29 18.38
N ALA A 35 2.01 2.83 19.53
CA ALA A 35 2.18 4.27 19.73
C ALA A 35 3.34 4.84 18.89
N GLN A 36 4.41 4.07 18.67
CA GLN A 36 5.54 4.47 17.81
C GLN A 36 5.21 4.35 16.32
N CYS A 37 4.25 3.48 15.97
CA CYS A 37 3.74 3.33 14.61
C CYS A 37 2.54 4.23 14.30
N ALA A 38 2.17 5.15 15.20
CA ALA A 38 1.06 6.06 14.97
C ALA A 38 1.28 6.87 13.69
N GLN A 39 0.29 6.86 12.80
CA GLN A 39 0.32 7.58 11.53
C GLN A 39 -0.66 8.74 11.55
N THR A 40 -0.33 9.77 10.77
CA THR A 40 -1.26 10.86 10.47
C THR A 40 -1.96 10.55 9.15
N VAL A 41 -3.28 10.37 9.21
CA VAL A 41 -4.13 10.14 8.04
C VAL A 41 -5.35 11.06 8.05
N GLY A 42 -5.90 11.37 6.88
CA GLY A 42 -7.10 12.20 6.74
C GLY A 42 -8.36 11.52 7.30
N THR A 43 -8.45 10.20 7.16
CA THR A 43 -9.61 9.38 7.55
C THR A 43 -9.16 8.23 8.44
N PRO A 44 -9.17 8.37 9.78
CA PRO A 44 -8.62 7.35 10.68
C PRO A 44 -9.26 5.96 10.55
N ALA A 45 -10.55 5.90 10.20
CA ALA A 45 -11.26 4.64 10.00
C ALA A 45 -10.77 3.85 8.77
N SER A 46 -10.08 4.51 7.83
CA SER A 46 -9.53 3.90 6.62
C SER A 46 -8.14 3.30 6.83
N LEU A 47 -7.60 3.31 8.05
CA LEU A 47 -6.26 2.78 8.36
C LEU A 47 -6.31 1.80 9.54
N THR A 48 -5.74 0.61 9.33
CA THR A 48 -5.34 -0.30 10.40
C THR A 48 -3.83 -0.35 10.49
N VAL A 49 -3.29 -0.25 11.71
CA VAL A 49 -1.85 -0.33 11.98
C VAL A 49 -1.56 -1.59 12.80
N THR A 50 -0.60 -2.38 12.34
CA THR A 50 -0.09 -3.53 13.10
C THR A 50 1.42 -3.46 13.20
N VAL A 51 1.98 -4.10 14.22
CA VAL A 51 3.44 -4.25 14.36
C VAL A 51 3.79 -5.70 14.09
N THR A 52 4.69 -5.93 13.14
CA THR A 52 5.22 -7.26 12.84
C THR A 52 6.73 -7.23 12.96
N GLY A 53 7.27 -7.88 14.00
CA GLY A 53 8.70 -7.79 14.29
C GLY A 53 9.12 -6.34 14.56
N ASN A 54 9.97 -5.79 13.70
CA ASN A 54 10.44 -4.41 13.78
C ASN A 54 9.71 -3.47 12.80
N ASP A 55 8.74 -3.97 12.03
CA ASP A 55 8.05 -3.22 11.00
C ASP A 55 6.68 -2.71 11.50
N CYS A 56 6.36 -1.45 11.19
CA CYS A 56 5.00 -0.94 11.21
C CYS A 56 4.32 -1.30 9.89
N VAL A 57 3.26 -2.11 9.92
CA VAL A 57 2.47 -2.48 8.74
C VAL A 57 1.20 -1.64 8.72
N LEU A 58 1.06 -0.85 7.66
CA LEU A 58 -0.09 0.01 7.40
C LEU A 58 -1.00 -0.69 6.40
N THR A 59 -2.27 -0.85 6.76
CA THR A 59 -3.30 -1.39 5.87
C THR A 59 -4.38 -0.36 5.66
N PHE A 60 -4.43 0.19 4.46
CA PHE A 60 -5.45 1.14 4.05
C PHE A 60 -6.69 0.40 3.54
N THR A 61 -7.83 0.68 4.15
CA THR A 61 -9.12 0.01 3.90
C THR A 61 -10.18 0.96 3.34
N GLY A 62 -9.77 2.14 2.89
CA GLY A 62 -10.62 3.13 2.25
C GLY A 62 -9.79 4.34 1.80
N ASP A 63 -10.44 5.24 1.08
CA ASP A 63 -9.81 6.46 0.59
C ASP A 63 -9.34 7.33 1.75
N THR A 64 -8.11 7.84 1.64
CA THR A 64 -7.55 8.72 2.65
C THR A 64 -6.32 9.46 2.14
N THR A 65 -5.83 10.39 2.97
CA THR A 65 -4.49 10.95 2.82
C THR A 65 -3.57 10.35 3.89
N TRP A 66 -2.28 10.27 3.61
CA TRP A 66 -1.26 9.82 4.55
C TRP A 66 -0.08 10.81 4.55
N THR A 67 0.22 11.38 5.72
CA THR A 67 1.41 12.21 5.88
C THR A 67 2.60 11.33 6.19
N ILE A 68 3.61 11.35 5.31
CA ILE A 68 4.83 10.56 5.47
C ILE A 68 5.55 11.03 6.74
N PRO A 69 5.76 10.14 7.74
CA PRO A 69 6.38 10.51 9.01
C PRO A 69 7.80 11.07 8.86
N ALA A 70 8.20 11.92 9.81
CA ALA A 70 9.58 12.38 9.89
C ALA A 70 10.54 11.18 10.03
N GLY A 71 11.60 11.17 9.21
CA GLY A 71 12.61 10.10 9.22
C GLY A 71 12.25 8.86 8.38
N LEU A 72 11.03 8.75 7.86
CA LEU A 72 10.68 7.69 6.91
C LEU A 72 11.08 8.11 5.49
N THR A 73 12.25 7.68 5.04
CA THR A 73 12.81 8.00 3.71
C THR A 73 12.65 6.87 2.70
N SER A 74 12.27 5.67 3.15
CA SER A 74 11.89 4.59 2.26
C SER A 74 10.84 3.65 2.84
N ALA A 75 10.06 3.02 1.96
CA ALA A 75 9.09 2.00 2.35
C ALA A 75 8.85 0.96 1.26
N ARG A 76 8.16 -0.12 1.65
CA ARG A 76 7.60 -1.15 0.76
C ARG A 76 6.12 -0.87 0.55
N PHE A 77 5.64 -1.09 -0.66
CA PHE A 77 4.23 -0.92 -1.00
C PHE A 77 3.68 -2.15 -1.70
N LEU A 78 2.45 -2.50 -1.35
CA LEU A 78 1.62 -3.46 -2.07
C LEU A 78 0.27 -2.80 -2.33
N LEU A 79 -0.05 -2.60 -3.60
CA LEU A 79 -1.34 -2.09 -4.05
C LEU A 79 -2.11 -3.26 -4.65
N VAL A 80 -3.40 -3.33 -4.36
CA VAL A 80 -4.29 -4.36 -4.92
C VAL A 80 -5.58 -3.68 -5.37
N GLY A 81 -5.94 -3.83 -6.63
CA GLY A 81 -7.20 -3.31 -7.18
C GLY A 81 -8.41 -4.11 -6.68
N GLY A 82 -9.59 -3.53 -6.79
CA GLY A 82 -10.85 -4.22 -6.47
C GLY A 82 -11.15 -5.35 -7.46
N GLY A 83 -11.74 -6.45 -6.98
CA GLY A 83 -12.27 -7.50 -7.87
C GLY A 83 -13.53 -7.03 -8.61
N GLY A 84 -13.78 -7.55 -9.80
CA GLY A 84 -15.04 -7.35 -10.53
C GLY A 84 -16.18 -8.19 -9.96
N GLY A 85 -17.41 -7.76 -10.20
CA GLY A 85 -18.60 -8.53 -9.88
C GLY A 85 -18.96 -9.53 -10.98
N GLY A 86 -19.62 -10.61 -10.58
CA GLY A 86 -20.18 -11.58 -11.53
C GLY A 86 -21.49 -11.09 -12.16
N SER A 87 -21.96 -11.86 -13.13
CA SER A 87 -23.28 -11.68 -13.74
C SER A 87 -24.31 -12.66 -13.17
N GLY A 88 -25.58 -12.25 -13.23
CA GLY A 88 -26.72 -13.05 -12.77
C GLY A 88 -27.07 -14.21 -13.72
N ASP A 89 -28.09 -14.98 -13.33
CA ASP A 89 -28.73 -16.01 -14.15
C ASP A 89 -27.77 -17.06 -14.73
N GLY A 90 -26.78 -17.51 -13.95
CA GLY A 90 -25.77 -18.47 -14.42
C GLY A 90 -24.66 -17.86 -15.28
N GLY A 91 -24.55 -16.52 -15.34
CA GLY A 91 -23.43 -15.81 -15.95
C GLY A 91 -22.09 -16.06 -15.24
N GLY A 92 -21.01 -15.64 -15.89
CA GLY A 92 -19.66 -15.81 -15.38
C GLY A 92 -19.37 -14.97 -14.13
N GLY A 93 -18.41 -15.42 -13.33
CA GLY A 93 -17.88 -14.68 -12.19
C GLY A 93 -17.02 -13.49 -12.62
N GLY A 94 -16.86 -12.49 -11.75
CA GLY A 94 -15.96 -11.36 -12.01
C GLY A 94 -14.49 -11.74 -11.86
N GLY A 95 -13.61 -10.99 -12.51
CA GLY A 95 -12.16 -11.16 -12.41
C GLY A 95 -11.59 -10.59 -11.12
N GLY A 96 -10.45 -11.12 -10.67
CA GLY A 96 -9.71 -10.55 -9.54
C GLY A 96 -9.07 -9.20 -9.89
N GLY A 97 -8.80 -8.35 -8.90
CA GLY A 97 -7.98 -7.16 -9.10
C GLY A 97 -6.53 -7.50 -9.39
N GLY A 98 -5.84 -6.61 -10.10
CA GLY A 98 -4.39 -6.68 -10.25
C GLY A 98 -3.67 -6.22 -8.99
N ALA A 99 -2.37 -6.50 -8.91
CA ALA A 99 -1.54 -6.02 -7.82
C ALA A 99 -0.20 -5.45 -8.32
N LEU A 100 0.32 -4.47 -7.58
CA LEU A 100 1.62 -3.87 -7.82
C LEU A 100 2.43 -3.91 -6.53
N TYR A 101 3.61 -4.50 -6.57
CA TYR A 101 4.53 -4.56 -5.44
C TYR A 101 5.79 -3.76 -5.73
N HIS A 102 6.16 -2.88 -4.81
CA HIS A 102 7.41 -2.11 -4.87
C HIS A 102 8.22 -2.34 -3.60
N SER A 103 9.42 -2.91 -3.73
CA SER A 103 10.22 -3.37 -2.58
C SER A 103 11.06 -2.29 -1.92
N ASN A 104 11.33 -1.18 -2.61
CA ASN A 104 12.08 -0.07 -2.05
C ASN A 104 11.73 1.24 -2.77
N VAL A 105 10.90 2.06 -2.15
CA VAL A 105 10.45 3.34 -2.70
C VAL A 105 11.07 4.45 -1.90
N SER A 106 11.70 5.41 -2.58
CA SER A 106 12.17 6.64 -1.96
C SER A 106 10.98 7.54 -1.62
N LEU A 107 10.90 7.97 -0.37
CA LEU A 107 9.86 8.84 0.16
C LEU A 107 10.43 10.18 0.57
N THR A 108 9.60 11.22 0.47
CA THR A 108 9.91 12.56 0.97
C THR A 108 9.20 12.76 2.32
N PRO A 109 9.94 12.80 3.45
CA PRO A 109 9.33 13.04 4.76
C PRO A 109 8.51 14.34 4.77
N GLY A 110 7.31 14.28 5.34
CA GLY A 110 6.39 15.42 5.42
C GLY A 110 5.52 15.64 4.19
N SER A 111 5.78 14.98 3.06
CA SER A 111 4.84 14.97 1.93
C SER A 111 3.54 14.27 2.31
N VAL A 112 2.44 14.71 1.70
CA VAL A 112 1.12 14.11 1.88
C VAL A 112 0.81 13.28 0.64
N ALA A 113 0.67 11.98 0.85
CA ALA A 113 0.22 11.06 -0.18
C ALA A 113 -1.31 10.97 -0.18
N ASN A 114 -1.90 10.86 -1.37
CA ASN A 114 -3.31 10.56 -1.57
C ASN A 114 -3.46 9.07 -1.94
N ILE A 115 -4.31 8.37 -1.21
CA ILE A 115 -4.55 6.95 -1.36
C ILE A 115 -6.00 6.76 -1.78
N ASP A 116 -6.17 6.27 -3.01
CA ASP A 116 -7.46 5.85 -3.56
C ASP A 116 -7.55 4.32 -3.46
N GLN A 117 -8.48 3.81 -2.66
CA GLN A 117 -8.72 2.39 -2.55
C GLN A 117 -9.74 1.93 -3.60
N GLY A 118 -9.34 0.95 -4.41
CA GLY A 118 -10.22 0.28 -5.36
C GLY A 118 -11.28 -0.55 -4.65
N ALA A 119 -12.53 -0.07 -4.66
CA ALA A 119 -13.67 -0.85 -4.23
C ALA A 119 -13.91 -2.09 -5.12
N GLY A 120 -14.45 -3.15 -4.52
CA GLY A 120 -14.96 -4.30 -5.27
C GLY A 120 -16.19 -3.95 -6.10
N GLY A 121 -16.32 -4.59 -7.26
CA GLY A 121 -17.46 -4.42 -8.16
C GLY A 121 -18.71 -5.11 -7.61
N ALA A 122 -19.84 -4.41 -7.66
CA ALA A 122 -21.16 -5.01 -7.45
C ALA A 122 -21.55 -5.93 -8.63
N SER A 123 -22.70 -6.60 -8.55
CA SER A 123 -23.24 -7.38 -9.66
C SER A 123 -23.22 -6.58 -10.98
N ASN A 124 -22.72 -7.22 -12.04
CA ASN A 124 -22.56 -6.61 -13.36
C ASN A 124 -21.67 -5.33 -13.39
N SER A 125 -20.76 -5.16 -12.43
CA SER A 125 -19.85 -4.01 -12.38
C SER A 125 -18.39 -4.45 -12.29
N ALA A 126 -17.47 -3.71 -12.92
CA ALA A 126 -16.04 -3.91 -12.74
C ALA A 126 -15.60 -3.43 -11.34
N GLY A 127 -14.47 -3.97 -10.87
CA GLY A 127 -13.79 -3.45 -9.69
C GLY A 127 -13.09 -2.13 -10.02
N ALA A 128 -12.92 -1.29 -9.00
CA ALA A 128 -12.18 -0.04 -9.14
C ALA A 128 -10.66 -0.26 -8.99
N GLN A 129 -9.89 0.69 -9.54
CA GLN A 129 -8.44 0.68 -9.42
C GLN A 129 -8.02 1.20 -8.03
N THR A 130 -6.95 0.63 -7.47
CA THR A 130 -6.28 1.22 -6.31
C THR A 130 -5.12 2.07 -6.80
N ARG A 131 -5.04 3.32 -6.38
CA ARG A 131 -4.02 4.27 -6.84
C ARG A 131 -3.38 5.00 -5.68
N ILE A 132 -2.13 5.41 -5.88
CA ILE A 132 -1.41 6.24 -4.93
C ILE A 132 -0.79 7.41 -5.70
N ASP A 133 -1.02 8.61 -5.18
CA ASP A 133 -0.27 9.83 -5.46
C ASP A 133 0.61 10.07 -4.23
N LEU A 134 1.93 9.93 -4.36
CA LEU A 134 2.86 9.96 -3.23
C LEU A 134 3.26 11.37 -2.81
N ASN A 135 3.05 12.36 -3.66
CA ASN A 135 3.61 13.70 -3.49
C ASN A 135 2.53 14.81 -3.40
N GLY A 136 1.27 14.46 -3.65
CA GLY A 136 0.10 15.34 -3.59
C GLY A 136 -0.06 16.26 -4.81
N ASP A 137 0.61 15.96 -5.93
CA ASP A 137 0.58 16.78 -7.16
C ASP A 137 -0.61 16.45 -8.08
N SER A 138 -1.52 15.57 -7.66
CA SER A 138 -2.67 15.07 -8.41
C SER A 138 -2.31 14.22 -9.63
N THR A 139 -1.08 13.70 -9.68
CA THR A 139 -0.67 12.66 -10.62
C THR A 139 -0.45 11.36 -9.86
N TYR A 140 -1.14 10.30 -10.28
CA TYR A 140 -0.96 8.98 -9.67
C TYR A 140 0.30 8.34 -10.23
N GLU A 141 1.32 8.13 -9.40
CA GLU A 141 2.51 7.39 -9.84
C GLU A 141 2.18 5.92 -10.04
N TRP A 142 1.32 5.36 -9.20
CA TRP A 142 1.05 3.94 -9.20
C TRP A 142 -0.44 3.63 -9.24
N SER A 143 -0.77 2.56 -9.98
CA SER A 143 -2.13 2.09 -10.15
C SER A 143 -2.15 0.57 -10.28
N ALA A 144 -2.96 -0.08 -9.46
CA ALA A 144 -3.31 -1.49 -9.60
C ALA A 144 -4.75 -1.58 -10.15
N GLY A 145 -4.91 -2.15 -11.35
CA GLY A 145 -6.20 -2.19 -12.03
C GLY A 145 -7.24 -3.06 -11.33
N GLY A 146 -8.50 -2.67 -11.42
CA GLY A 146 -9.61 -3.49 -10.96
C GLY A 146 -9.97 -4.61 -11.94
N GLY A 147 -10.57 -5.67 -11.42
CA GLY A 147 -11.03 -6.81 -12.21
C GLY A 147 -12.26 -6.48 -13.07
N SER A 148 -12.36 -7.12 -14.23
CA SER A 148 -13.49 -6.94 -15.14
C SER A 148 -14.72 -7.71 -14.66
N VAL A 149 -15.89 -7.24 -15.09
CA VAL A 149 -17.17 -7.94 -14.88
C VAL A 149 -17.18 -9.29 -15.62
N GLY A 150 -17.85 -10.28 -15.04
CA GLY A 150 -18.22 -11.50 -15.77
C GLY A 150 -19.24 -11.22 -16.88
N LEU A 151 -19.35 -12.11 -17.87
CA LEU A 151 -20.35 -11.97 -18.92
C LEU A 151 -21.66 -12.68 -18.54
N GLY A 152 -22.79 -12.13 -19.00
CA GLY A 152 -24.12 -12.71 -18.75
C GLY A 152 -24.35 -14.06 -19.47
N TRP A 153 -25.51 -14.66 -19.22
CA TRP A 153 -25.93 -16.01 -19.68
C TRP A 153 -25.51 -16.39 -21.11
N SER A 154 -25.69 -15.50 -22.10
CA SER A 154 -25.41 -15.81 -23.51
C SER A 154 -23.93 -16.00 -23.84
N TYR A 155 -23.01 -15.64 -22.95
CA TYR A 155 -21.59 -15.97 -23.02
C TYR A 155 -21.19 -16.85 -21.84
N ALA A 156 -21.57 -16.45 -20.63
CA ALA A 156 -21.20 -17.09 -19.37
C ALA A 156 -19.68 -17.11 -19.11
N ASP A 157 -18.89 -16.32 -19.83
CA ASP A 157 -17.46 -16.24 -19.59
C ASP A 157 -17.13 -15.48 -18.31
N GLY A 158 -16.15 -15.97 -17.56
CA GLY A 158 -15.58 -15.25 -16.42
C GLY A 158 -14.84 -13.99 -16.85
N GLY A 159 -14.98 -12.94 -16.03
CA GLY A 159 -14.36 -11.64 -16.26
C GLY A 159 -12.84 -11.70 -16.20
N SER A 160 -12.16 -10.93 -17.05
CA SER A 160 -10.70 -10.81 -17.03
C SER A 160 -10.20 -10.19 -15.73
N GLY A 161 -9.03 -10.60 -15.28
CA GLY A 161 -8.39 -9.98 -14.13
C GLY A 161 -7.89 -8.57 -14.41
N GLY A 162 -7.70 -7.79 -13.35
CA GLY A 162 -7.23 -6.42 -13.41
C GLY A 162 -5.82 -6.35 -13.97
N LEU A 163 -5.62 -5.47 -14.94
CA LEU A 163 -4.32 -5.23 -15.55
C LEU A 163 -3.56 -4.19 -14.74
N VAL A 164 -2.24 -4.36 -14.70
CA VAL A 164 -1.33 -3.42 -14.06
C VAL A 164 -0.27 -3.06 -15.09
N ASN A 165 -0.11 -1.77 -15.36
CA ASN A 165 0.97 -1.31 -16.23
C ASN A 165 2.29 -1.51 -15.50
N SER A 166 3.29 -2.07 -16.17
CA SER A 166 4.63 -2.22 -15.61
C SER A 166 5.19 -0.87 -15.21
N GLN A 167 5.48 -0.71 -13.93
CA GLN A 167 6.14 0.47 -13.37
C GLN A 167 7.61 0.15 -13.13
N SER A 168 8.51 1.09 -13.42
CA SER A 168 9.94 0.91 -13.16
C SER A 168 10.17 0.64 -11.66
N GLY A 169 10.95 -0.40 -11.35
CA GLY A 169 11.23 -0.78 -9.95
C GLY A 169 10.13 -1.55 -9.24
N ALA A 170 8.98 -1.78 -9.89
CA ALA A 170 7.85 -2.52 -9.34
C ALA A 170 7.63 -3.85 -10.07
N THR A 171 7.09 -4.83 -9.34
CA THR A 171 6.59 -6.08 -9.91
C THR A 171 5.07 -5.99 -10.08
N ALA A 172 4.61 -6.14 -11.32
CA ALA A 172 3.19 -6.15 -11.65
C ALA A 172 2.63 -7.59 -11.66
N TYR A 173 1.45 -7.76 -11.08
CA TYR A 173 0.70 -9.00 -11.06
C TYR A 173 -0.67 -8.75 -11.68
N THR A 174 -0.97 -9.45 -12.76
CA THR A 174 -2.32 -9.44 -13.34
C THR A 174 -3.27 -10.23 -12.45
N GLY A 175 -4.50 -9.73 -12.33
CA GLY A 175 -5.56 -10.44 -11.61
C GLY A 175 -5.91 -11.77 -12.28
N GLY A 176 -6.49 -12.68 -11.51
CA GLY A 176 -7.03 -13.93 -12.05
C GLY A 176 -8.32 -13.69 -12.84
N ARG A 177 -8.57 -14.52 -13.87
CA ARG A 177 -9.87 -14.59 -14.55
C ARG A 177 -10.92 -15.17 -13.60
N GLY A 178 -12.14 -14.65 -13.66
CA GLY A 178 -13.30 -15.24 -13.01
C GLY A 178 -13.65 -16.62 -13.57
N GLY A 179 -14.43 -17.39 -12.82
CA GLY A 179 -14.95 -18.67 -13.30
C GLY A 179 -16.03 -18.50 -14.36
N ASP A 180 -16.09 -19.43 -15.31
CA ASP A 180 -17.19 -19.50 -16.26
C ASP A 180 -18.48 -19.94 -15.56
N GLY A 181 -19.60 -19.45 -16.06
CA GLY A 181 -20.94 -19.81 -15.63
C GLY A 181 -21.42 -21.11 -16.26
N PHE A 182 -22.63 -21.53 -15.89
CA PHE A 182 -23.25 -22.76 -16.40
C PHE A 182 -24.33 -22.42 -17.42
N ARG A 183 -24.34 -23.15 -18.54
CA ARG A 183 -25.42 -23.16 -19.52
C ARG A 183 -26.09 -24.52 -19.57
#